data_AF-A0A534C5S0-F1
#
_entry.id   AF-A0A534C5S0-F1
#
_cell.length_a   1.000
_cell.length_b   1.000
_cell.length_c   1.000
_cell.angle_alpha   90.00
_cell.angle_beta   90.00
_cell.angle_gamma   90.00
#
_symmetry.space_group_name_H-M   'P 1'
#
loop_
_entity.id
_entity.type
_entity.pdbx_description
1 polymer ?
#
loop_
_entity_poly.entity_id
_entity_poly.type
_entity_poly.pdbx_seq_one_letter_code
_entity_poly.pdbx_strand_id
1 'polypeptide(L)'
;METRRLRTIQQPSHIERLLEALVSRANLLPKDYYQIRDPSALPPQLQTLITKATQEGRVWRCWANSYETCLFTCEMSLARSRERGSPVLLVNRYGESGELQDAGSWMSDPEGKWQRCAD
;
A
#
# COMPACT_ATOMS: atom_id res chain seq x y z
N MET A 1 11.52 8.43 -25.79
CA MET A 1 12.05 9.01 -24.53
C MET A 1 11.01 8.79 -23.43
N GLU A 2 10.92 7.59 -22.85
CA GLU A 2 9.86 7.22 -21.88
C GLU A 2 10.39 6.68 -20.54
N THR A 3 11.69 6.80 -20.29
CA THR A 3 12.33 6.26 -19.08
C THR A 3 12.36 7.23 -17.89
N ARG A 4 11.90 8.48 -18.07
CA ARG A 4 11.99 9.52 -17.04
C ARG A 4 10.79 9.54 -16.08
N ARG A 5 9.59 9.16 -16.55
CA ARG A 5 8.36 9.14 -15.71
C ARG A 5 8.37 8.01 -14.68
N LEU A 6 8.91 6.84 -15.03
CA LEU A 6 8.94 5.68 -14.13
C LEU A 6 9.85 5.87 -12.92
N ARG A 7 10.95 6.62 -13.03
CA ARG A 7 11.86 6.87 -11.90
C ARG A 7 11.24 7.77 -10.83
N THR A 8 10.35 8.69 -11.21
CA THR A 8 9.66 9.57 -10.27
C THR A 8 8.56 8.84 -9.49
N ILE A 9 7.98 7.78 -10.09
CA ILE A 9 6.94 6.95 -9.47
C ILE A 9 7.56 5.97 -8.45
N GLN A 10 8.82 5.56 -8.66
CA GLN A 10 9.54 4.66 -7.75
C GLN A 10 10.10 5.31 -6.48
N GLN A 11 9.87 6.61 -6.26
CA GLN A 11 10.23 7.19 -4.98
C GLN A 11 9.29 6.63 -3.90
N PRO A 12 9.81 6.14 -2.76
CA PRO A 12 8.98 5.58 -1.68
C PRO A 12 7.91 6.58 -1.22
N SER A 13 8.26 7.88 -1.17
CA SER A 13 7.32 8.97 -0.86
C SER A 13 6.15 9.09 -1.83
N HIS A 14 6.33 8.68 -3.09
CA HIS A 14 5.26 8.67 -4.08
C HIS A 14 4.35 7.46 -3.89
N ILE A 15 4.92 6.27 -3.66
CA ILE A 15 4.16 5.03 -3.42
C ILE A 15 3.36 5.14 -2.12
N GLU A 16 3.93 5.74 -1.06
CA GLU A 16 3.22 6.05 0.19
C GLU A 16 1.98 6.91 -0.06
N ARG A 17 2.10 7.99 -0.85
CA ARG A 17 0.97 8.84 -1.23
C ARG A 17 -0.07 8.10 -2.05
N LEU A 18 0.36 7.21 -2.95
CA LEU A 18 -0.55 6.40 -3.74
C LEU A 18 -1.33 5.41 -2.87
N LEU A 19 -0.68 4.78 -1.89
CA LEU A 19 -1.34 3.91 -0.92
C LEU A 19 -2.36 4.70 -0.08
N GLU A 20 -1.99 5.87 0.42
CA GLU A 20 -2.91 6.76 1.16
C GLU A 20 -4.11 7.17 0.27
N ALA A 21 -3.87 7.53 -1.00
CA ALA A 21 -4.92 7.86 -1.95
C ALA A 21 -5.80 6.65 -2.30
N LEU A 22 -5.23 5.45 -2.42
CA LEU A 22 -5.96 4.22 -2.66
C LEU A 22 -6.91 3.92 -1.50
N VAL A 23 -6.39 3.87 -0.27
CA VAL A 23 -7.20 3.58 0.92
C VAL A 23 -8.33 4.59 1.07
N SER A 24 -8.05 5.87 0.85
CA SER A 24 -9.04 6.95 0.92
C SER A 24 -10.10 6.88 -0.21
N ARG A 25 -9.69 6.65 -1.47
CA ARG A 25 -10.59 6.70 -2.62
C ARG A 25 -11.32 5.38 -2.89
N ALA A 26 -10.69 4.25 -2.62
CA ALA A 26 -11.29 2.93 -2.80
C ALA A 26 -12.11 2.47 -1.57
N ASN A 27 -12.23 3.33 -0.55
CA ASN A 27 -13.04 3.09 0.64
C ASN A 27 -12.71 1.74 1.31
N LEU A 28 -11.41 1.39 1.32
CA LEU A 28 -10.90 0.11 1.82
C LEU A 28 -11.00 0.00 3.35
N LEU A 29 -11.15 1.15 4.01
CA LEU A 29 -11.31 1.26 5.46
C LEU A 29 -12.54 2.12 5.77
N PRO A 30 -13.27 1.78 6.85
CA PRO A 30 -14.26 2.68 7.44
C PRO A 30 -13.67 4.05 7.76
N LYS A 31 -14.51 5.09 7.78
CA LYS A 31 -14.09 6.49 8.04
C LYS A 31 -13.47 6.75 9.42
N ASP A 32 -13.57 5.81 10.35
CA ASP A 32 -13.12 5.98 11.74
C ASP A 32 -11.63 5.66 11.95
N TYR A 33 -10.95 5.18 10.91
CA TYR A 33 -9.53 4.82 11.02
C TYR A 33 -8.64 6.06 10.93
N TYR A 34 -7.71 6.19 11.87
CA TYR A 34 -6.63 7.16 11.85
C TYR A 34 -5.31 6.49 11.47
N GLN A 35 -4.43 7.25 10.82
CA GLN A 35 -3.16 6.75 10.34
C GLN A 35 -2.11 6.76 11.46
N ILE A 36 -1.47 5.62 11.69
CA ILE A 36 -0.31 5.48 12.58
C ILE A 36 0.94 5.49 11.69
N ARG A 37 1.80 6.49 11.92
CA ARG A 37 3.11 6.59 11.25
C ARG A 37 4.24 6.04 12.09
N ASP A 38 4.03 5.93 13.40
CA ASP A 38 5.04 5.47 14.32
C ASP A 38 4.96 3.95 14.49
N PRO A 39 5.98 3.18 14.06
CA PRO A 39 5.94 1.74 14.15
C PRO A 39 6.03 1.25 15.61
N SER A 40 6.63 2.02 16.52
CA SER A 40 6.74 1.65 17.93
C SER A 40 5.41 1.71 18.67
N ALA A 41 4.41 2.43 18.13
CA ALA A 41 3.04 2.46 18.63
C ALA A 41 2.22 1.21 18.23
N LEU A 42 2.78 0.31 17.41
CA LEU A 42 2.08 -0.86 16.89
C LEU A 42 2.43 -2.14 17.67
N PRO A 43 1.57 -3.17 17.62
CA PRO A 43 1.90 -4.48 18.17
C PRO A 43 3.17 -5.07 17.54
N PRO A 44 3.94 -5.89 18.28
CA PRO A 44 5.26 -6.39 17.85
C PRO A 44 5.21 -7.24 16.57
N GLN A 45 4.09 -7.91 16.32
CA GLN A 45 3.89 -8.69 15.09
C GLN A 45 3.86 -7.78 13.86
N LEU A 46 3.14 -6.65 13.94
CA LEU A 46 3.12 -5.65 12.87
C LEU A 46 4.48 -4.96 12.70
N GLN A 47 5.20 -4.71 13.80
CA GLN A 47 6.56 -4.15 13.73
C GLN A 47 7.49 -5.05 12.91
N THR A 48 7.42 -6.37 13.14
CA THR A 48 8.23 -7.34 12.37
C THR A 48 7.86 -7.33 10.89
N LEU A 49 6.56 -7.26 10.56
CA LEU A 49 6.10 -7.13 9.17
C LEU A 49 6.57 -5.82 8.53
N ILE A 50 6.56 -4.71 9.26
CA ILE A 50 7.06 -3.41 8.80
C ILE A 50 8.55 -3.47 8.50
N THR A 51 9.33 -4.06 9.41
CA THR A 51 10.77 -4.25 9.20
C THR A 51 11.03 -5.08 7.96
N LYS A 52 10.29 -6.19 7.79
CA LYS A 52 10.40 -7.05 6.61
C LYS A 52 10.02 -6.32 5.32
N ALA A 53 8.89 -5.63 5.31
CA ALA A 53 8.43 -4.83 4.17
C ALA A 53 9.47 -3.76 3.78
N THR A 54 10.03 -3.07 4.77
CA THR A 54 11.08 -2.05 4.55
C THR A 54 12.35 -2.67 3.97
N GLN A 55 12.77 -3.85 4.45
CA GLN A 55 13.92 -4.59 3.90
C GLN A 55 13.68 -5.04 2.45
N GLU A 56 12.44 -5.39 2.10
CA GLU A 56 12.02 -5.74 0.75
C GLU A 56 11.84 -4.50 -0.15
N GLY A 57 12.07 -3.28 0.36
CA GLY A 57 11.86 -2.03 -0.38
C GLY A 57 10.38 -1.69 -0.63
N ARG A 58 9.47 -2.35 0.11
CA ARG A 58 8.04 -2.07 0.10
C ARG A 58 7.74 -0.89 1.00
N VAL A 59 6.72 -0.12 0.63
CA VAL A 59 6.19 0.91 1.51
C VAL A 59 5.11 0.31 2.39
N TRP A 60 4.88 0.94 3.53
CA TRP A 60 3.86 0.49 4.47
C TRP A 60 3.17 1.70 5.10
N ARG A 61 1.91 1.49 5.47
CA ARG A 61 1.10 2.44 6.21
C ARG A 61 0.18 1.68 7.15
N CYS A 62 0.05 2.17 8.37
CA CYS A 62 -0.84 1.59 9.36
C CYS A 62 -2.03 2.49 9.59
N TRP A 63 -3.16 1.85 9.83
CA TRP A 63 -4.38 2.48 10.24
C TRP A 63 -4.93 1.75 11.45
N ALA A 64 -5.41 2.49 12.43
CA ALA A 64 -6.08 1.94 13.60
C ALA A 64 -7.38 2.71 13.83
N ASN A 65 -8.33 2.07 14.49
CA ASN A 65 -9.48 2.72 15.09
C ASN A 65 -9.54 2.34 16.59
N SER A 66 -10.66 2.61 17.26
CA SER A 66 -10.83 2.23 18.68
C SER A 66 -10.90 0.73 18.95
N TYR A 67 -10.97 -0.13 17.92
CA TYR A 67 -11.26 -1.56 18.02
C TYR A 67 -10.16 -2.46 17.48
N GLU A 68 -9.50 -2.07 16.39
CA GLU A 68 -8.53 -2.89 15.67
C GLU A 68 -7.42 -2.04 15.04
N THR A 69 -6.28 -2.68 14.82
CA THR A 69 -5.16 -2.12 14.06
C THR A 69 -4.91 -2.94 12.80
N CYS A 70 -4.78 -2.27 11.67
CA CYS A 70 -4.47 -2.88 10.38
C CYS A 70 -3.17 -2.28 9.82
N LEU A 71 -2.34 -3.15 9.25
CA LEU A 71 -1.16 -2.76 8.49
C LEU A 71 -1.44 -2.99 7.00
N PHE A 72 -1.15 -2.00 6.17
CA PHE A 72 -1.12 -2.17 4.74
C PHE A 72 0.32 -2.06 4.26
N THR A 73 0.77 -3.07 3.51
CA THR A 73 2.02 -3.00 2.78
C THR A 73 1.72 -2.85 1.29
N CYS A 74 2.58 -2.12 0.60
CA CYS A 74 2.43 -1.84 -0.81
C CYS A 74 3.78 -1.93 -1.51
N GLU A 75 3.78 -2.59 -2.66
CA GLU A 75 4.92 -2.57 -3.59
C GLU A 75 4.45 -2.21 -4.99
N MET A 76 5.32 -1.57 -5.76
CA MET A 76 5.04 -1.32 -7.18
C MET A 76 5.60 -2.47 -8.01
N SER A 77 4.72 -3.20 -8.70
CA SER A 77 5.16 -4.28 -9.60
C SER A 77 5.58 -3.69 -10.94
N LEU A 78 6.89 -3.59 -11.18
CA LEU A 78 7.42 -3.08 -12.45
C LEU A 78 7.07 -3.99 -13.63
N ALA A 79 7.00 -5.30 -13.43
CA ALA A 79 6.61 -6.24 -14.47
C ALA A 79 5.18 -5.95 -14.95
N ARG A 80 4.20 -6.01 -14.05
CA ARG A 80 2.79 -5.73 -14.37
C ARG A 80 2.58 -4.30 -14.87
N SER A 81 3.34 -3.33 -14.34
CA SER A 81 3.26 -1.94 -14.79
C SER A 81 3.73 -1.77 -16.24
N ARG A 82 4.74 -2.53 -16.67
CA ARG A 82 5.24 -2.51 -18.05
C ARG A 82 4.27 -3.19 -19.01
N GLU A 83 3.65 -4.28 -18.59
CA GLU A 83 2.64 -4.99 -19.39
C GLU A 83 1.37 -4.17 -19.59
N ARG A 84 0.93 -3.44 -18.57
CA ARG A 84 -0.32 -2.66 -18.58
C ARG A 84 -0.12 -1.19 -18.99
N GLY A 85 1.12 -0.71 -19.11
CA GLY A 85 1.44 0.69 -19.40
C GLY A 85 1.06 1.69 -18.29
N SER A 86 0.69 1.21 -17.10
CA SER A 86 0.21 2.00 -15.95
C SER A 86 0.76 1.45 -14.64
N PRO A 87 0.97 2.27 -13.61
CA PRO A 87 1.53 1.80 -12.34
C PRO A 87 0.57 0.82 -11.64
N VAL A 88 1.08 -0.38 -11.37
CA VAL A 88 0.38 -1.44 -10.65
C VAL A 88 0.98 -1.57 -9.25
N LEU A 89 0.15 -1.38 -8.25
CA LEU A 89 0.46 -1.53 -6.84
C LEU A 89 -0.06 -2.87 -6.33
N LEU A 90 0.80 -3.67 -5.72
CA LEU A 90 0.40 -4.86 -4.98
C LEU A 90 0.23 -4.45 -3.53
N VAL A 91 -0.99 -4.59 -3.01
CA VAL A 91 -1.36 -4.14 -1.67
C VAL A 91 -1.79 -5.34 -0.84
N ASN A 92 -1.19 -5.49 0.32
CA ASN A 92 -1.51 -6.53 1.29
C ASN A 92 -2.01 -5.86 2.56
N ARG A 93 -3.16 -6.32 3.08
CA ARG A 93 -3.74 -5.90 4.36
C ARG A 93 -3.52 -6.99 5.39
N TYR A 94 -2.90 -6.62 6.50
CA TYR A 94 -2.69 -7.46 7.66
C TYR A 94 -3.54 -6.98 8.84
N GLY A 95 -4.05 -7.92 9.63
CA GLY A 95 -4.69 -7.64 10.92
C GLY A 95 -3.67 -7.41 12.04
N GLU A 96 -4.15 -7.10 13.24
CA GLU A 96 -3.31 -6.77 14.40
C GLU A 96 -2.37 -7.92 14.80
N SER A 97 -2.79 -9.17 14.58
CA SER A 97 -1.97 -10.36 14.84
C SER A 97 -0.91 -10.60 13.76
N GLY A 98 -0.84 -9.76 12.72
CA GLY A 98 0.05 -9.95 11.57
C GLY A 98 -0.44 -11.00 10.56
N GLU A 99 -1.68 -11.46 10.69
CA GLU A 99 -2.32 -12.34 9.70
C GLU A 99 -2.69 -11.55 8.44
N LEU A 100 -2.46 -12.13 7.26
CA LEU A 100 -2.88 -11.53 5.99
C LEU A 100 -4.40 -11.67 5.84
N GLN A 101 -5.13 -10.56 5.91
CA GLN A 101 -6.59 -10.54 5.80
C GLN A 101 -7.06 -10.36 4.35
N ASP A 102 -6.39 -9.51 3.57
CA ASP A 102 -6.71 -9.29 2.16
C ASP A 102 -5.43 -8.99 1.37
N ALA A 103 -5.41 -9.42 0.11
CA ALA A 103 -4.37 -9.08 -0.83
C ALA A 103 -5.00 -8.74 -2.18
N GLY A 104 -4.48 -7.71 -2.83
CA GLY A 104 -5.01 -7.25 -4.10
C GLY A 104 -4.00 -6.47 -4.91
N SER A 105 -4.13 -6.57 -6.23
CA SER A 105 -3.41 -5.69 -7.14
C SER A 105 -4.32 -4.54 -7.56
N TRP A 106 -3.81 -3.33 -7.48
CA TRP A 106 -4.52 -2.10 -7.76
C TRP A 106 -3.77 -1.30 -8.81
N MET A 107 -4.48 -0.85 -9.83
CA MET A 107 -3.92 0.02 -10.86
C MET A 107 -4.52 1.41 -10.71
N SER A 108 -3.69 2.45 -10.83
CA SER A 108 -4.19 3.81 -10.99
C SER A 108 -4.41 4.08 -12.48
N ASP A 109 -5.63 4.43 -12.85
CA ASP A 109 -5.95 4.96 -14.16
C ASP A 109 -5.41 6.41 -14.31
N PRO A 110 -5.10 6.90 -15.53
CA PRO A 110 -4.77 8.32 -15.79
C PRO A 110 -5.76 9.33 -15.22
N GLU A 111 -7.03 8.99 -15.02
CA GLU A 111 -8.03 9.83 -14.32
C GLU A 111 -7.85 9.85 -12.79
N GLY A 112 -6.88 9.09 -12.25
CA GLY A 112 -6.63 8.96 -10.81
C GLY A 112 -7.64 8.05 -10.09
N LYS A 113 -8.40 7.24 -10.83
CA LYS A 113 -9.28 6.22 -10.29
C LYS A 113 -8.48 4.96 -9.98
N TRP A 114 -8.83 4.29 -8.89
CA TRP A 114 -8.22 3.03 -8.51
C TRP A 114 -9.10 1.87 -8.94
N GLN A 115 -8.52 0.93 -9.68
CA GLN A 115 -9.21 -0.28 -10.11
C GLN A 115 -8.46 -1.50 -9.60
N ARG A 116 -9.19 -2.41 -8.94
CA ARG A 116 -8.63 -3.71 -8.54
C ARG A 116 -8.43 -4.52 -9.81
N CYS A 117 -7.20 -4.92 -10.10
CA CYS A 117 -6.93 -5.90 -11.13
C CYS A 117 -7.43 -7.25 -10.62
N ALA A 118 -8.45 -7.79 -11.28
CA ALA A 118 -8.72 -9.22 -11.22
C ALA A 118 -7.54 -9.94 -11.89
N ASP A 119 -7.02 -10.97 -11.23
CA ASP A 119 -6.04 -11.90 -11.80
C ASP A 119 -6.72 -12.79 -12.85
#